data_AF-A0A314KUS0-F1
#
_entry.id   AF-A0A314KUS0-F1
#
_cell.length_a   1.000
_cell.length_b   1.000
_cell.length_c   1.000
_cell.angle_alpha   90.00
_cell.angle_beta   90.00
_cell.angle_gamma   90.00
#
_symmetry.space_group_name_H-M   'P 1'
#
loop_
_entity.id
_entity.type
_entity.pdbx_description
1 polymer ?
#
loop_
_entity_poly.entity_id
_entity_poly.type
_entity_poly.pdbx_seq_one_letter_code
_entity_poly.pdbx_strand_id
1 'polypeptide(L)'
;FFSMQPNGVYISVASHQSMTQGSSESVAEPDSRKSLPIPKSDLEATSVPSLGEKLGPNFHQQSAPTMSIFDGRIVVLTLRKDFILNAWAKIHAKLEDLTADNASSLQFEIQVILEEMDGKGVDISPLKDLLTSLFELATSYDQARSTLSDKVMDVEKSESFLNAKEYLDLVLIEKGEKVEKLSATSQSLKEAKEKVKQLRALRGVVKKEYEEIESRVSSAEEEYRRCSDVSLATADDLADVEMKNQHLEATLKDLVNYNLGLD
;
A
#
# COMPACT_ATOMS: atom_id res chain seq x y z
N PHE A 1 20.61 -48.03 -11.18
CA PHE A 1 21.18 -47.56 -12.45
C PHE A 1 20.07 -47.42 -13.47
N PHE A 2 19.46 -46.23 -13.56
CA PHE A 2 18.88 -45.69 -14.80
C PHE A 2 18.89 -44.17 -14.62
N SER A 3 19.78 -43.53 -15.37
CA SER A 3 19.93 -42.08 -15.43
C SER A 3 19.00 -41.58 -16.53
N MET A 4 18.03 -40.74 -16.18
CA MET A 4 17.27 -39.94 -17.14
C MET A 4 17.87 -38.53 -17.12
N GLN A 5 18.46 -38.14 -18.24
CA GLN A 5 18.87 -36.76 -18.51
C GLN A 5 17.65 -35.87 -18.70
N PRO A 6 17.64 -34.62 -18.21
CA PRO A 6 16.64 -33.65 -18.60
C PRO A 6 17.04 -32.95 -19.90
N ASN A 7 16.07 -32.89 -20.83
CA ASN A 7 16.14 -32.09 -22.05
C ASN A 7 16.34 -30.61 -21.71
N GLY A 8 17.41 -30.03 -22.24
CA GLY A 8 17.70 -28.61 -22.16
C GLY A 8 16.76 -27.81 -23.05
N VAL A 9 15.96 -26.94 -22.43
CA VAL A 9 15.23 -25.88 -23.12
C VAL A 9 16.21 -24.74 -23.37
N TYR A 10 16.59 -24.54 -24.63
CA TYR A 10 17.33 -23.35 -25.06
C TYR A 10 16.36 -22.16 -25.10
N ILE A 11 16.51 -21.25 -24.14
CA ILE A 11 15.89 -19.91 -24.20
C ILE A 11 16.93 -18.98 -24.85
N SER A 12 16.72 -18.67 -26.12
CA SER A 12 17.46 -17.60 -26.81
C SER A 12 17.03 -16.25 -26.24
N VAL A 13 17.90 -15.64 -25.43
CA VAL A 13 17.75 -14.26 -24.97
C VAL A 13 18.21 -13.33 -26.10
N ALA A 14 17.26 -12.67 -26.75
CA ALA A 14 17.55 -11.59 -27.67
C ALA A 14 18.05 -10.37 -26.87
N SER A 15 19.28 -9.94 -27.17
CA SER A 15 19.92 -8.77 -26.61
C SER A 15 19.34 -7.51 -27.26
N HIS A 16 18.68 -6.67 -26.47
CA HIS A 16 18.34 -5.30 -26.87
C HIS A 16 19.57 -4.41 -26.70
N GLN A 17 20.19 -4.00 -27.81
CA GLN A 17 21.07 -2.84 -27.84
C GLN A 17 20.23 -1.57 -27.87
N SER A 18 20.22 -0.85 -26.75
CA SER A 18 19.81 0.55 -26.68
C SER A 18 20.96 1.43 -27.19
N MET A 19 20.72 2.16 -28.28
CA MET A 19 21.50 3.36 -28.58
C MET A 19 20.82 4.56 -27.90
N THR A 20 21.43 5.04 -26.83
CA THR A 20 21.20 6.36 -26.26
C THR A 20 22.17 7.34 -26.93
N GLN A 21 21.66 8.21 -27.79
CA GLN A 21 22.32 9.47 -28.12
C GLN A 21 21.58 10.60 -27.42
N GLY A 22 22.33 11.33 -26.60
CA GLY A 22 21.85 12.45 -25.82
C GLY A 22 21.56 13.67 -26.67
N SER A 23 20.64 14.49 -26.17
CA SER A 23 20.64 15.92 -26.43
C SER A 23 20.30 16.62 -25.13
N SER A 24 21.32 17.26 -24.56
CA SER A 24 21.23 18.14 -23.42
C SER A 24 20.84 19.53 -23.90
N GLU A 25 19.65 20.01 -23.56
CA GLU A 25 19.31 21.41 -23.66
C GLU A 25 18.67 21.88 -22.35
N SER A 26 19.42 22.74 -21.67
CA SER A 26 19.10 23.41 -20.42
C SER A 26 18.28 24.66 -20.68
N VAL A 27 17.14 24.86 -20.01
CA VAL A 27 16.60 26.21 -19.79
C VAL A 27 15.82 26.26 -18.46
N ALA A 28 16.40 26.99 -17.51
CA ALA A 28 15.84 27.83 -16.45
C ALA A 28 14.49 27.45 -15.77
N GLU A 29 14.60 27.17 -14.47
CA GLU A 29 13.61 27.54 -13.43
C GLU A 29 13.11 29.00 -13.60
N PRO A 30 11.84 29.25 -13.30
CA PRO A 30 11.48 30.49 -12.65
C PRO A 30 10.86 30.25 -11.27
N ASP A 31 11.53 30.91 -10.35
CA ASP A 31 11.25 31.15 -8.96
C ASP A 31 9.88 31.79 -8.68
N SER A 32 9.40 31.41 -7.51
CA SER A 32 8.27 31.87 -6.71
C SER A 32 7.99 33.38 -6.84
N ARG A 33 6.79 33.74 -7.30
CA ARG A 33 6.28 35.12 -7.16
C ARG A 33 5.29 35.25 -6.01
N LYS A 34 5.81 35.95 -5.01
CA LYS A 34 5.17 36.57 -3.85
C LYS A 34 3.88 37.33 -4.20
N SER A 35 3.01 37.27 -3.22
CA SER A 35 1.74 37.94 -3.00
C SER A 35 1.72 39.44 -3.34
N LEU A 36 0.56 39.88 -3.86
CA LEU A 36 0.15 41.27 -4.03
C LEU A 36 0.24 42.09 -2.72
N PRO A 37 0.54 43.40 -2.81
CA PRO A 37 0.02 44.39 -1.89
C PRO A 37 -1.20 45.12 -2.48
N ILE A 38 -2.28 45.10 -1.70
CA ILE A 38 -3.53 45.86 -1.87
C ILE A 38 -3.24 47.36 -1.63
N PRO A 39 -3.66 48.30 -2.51
CA PRO A 39 -3.71 49.72 -2.15
C PRO A 39 -4.96 49.99 -1.32
N LYS A 40 -4.75 50.57 -0.13
CA LYS A 40 -5.79 51.05 0.80
C LYS A 40 -6.60 52.18 0.15
N SER A 41 -7.92 52.09 0.28
CA SER A 41 -8.85 53.18 -0.01
C SER A 41 -8.90 54.14 1.19
N ASP A 42 -8.45 55.38 0.99
CA ASP A 42 -8.68 56.47 1.95
C ASP A 42 -10.09 57.04 1.73
N LEU A 43 -10.86 57.01 2.82
CA LEU A 43 -12.25 57.44 2.88
C LEU A 43 -12.26 58.73 3.71
N GLU A 44 -12.11 59.88 3.05
CA GLU A 44 -12.26 61.18 3.69
C GLU A 44 -13.74 61.53 3.82
N ALA A 45 -14.24 61.38 5.05
CA ALA A 45 -15.48 61.95 5.52
C ALA A 45 -15.31 63.47 5.72
N THR A 46 -16.09 64.29 5.01
CA THR A 46 -16.21 65.72 5.33
C THR A 46 -17.56 65.99 5.97
N SER A 47 -17.47 66.46 7.21
CA SER A 47 -18.52 66.79 8.17
C SER A 47 -19.30 68.07 7.82
N VAL A 48 -20.59 68.05 8.16
CA VAL A 48 -21.52 69.19 8.18
C VAL A 48 -21.21 70.13 9.36
N PRO A 49 -21.24 71.47 9.19
CA PRO A 49 -21.19 72.37 10.34
C PRO A 49 -22.60 72.77 10.82
N SER A 50 -22.78 72.68 12.13
CA SER A 50 -23.94 73.10 12.90
C SER A 50 -24.12 74.62 12.92
N LEU A 51 -25.36 75.06 12.69
CA LEU A 51 -25.79 76.45 12.71
C LEU A 51 -26.07 76.91 14.16
N GLY A 52 -25.34 77.94 14.63
CA GLY A 52 -25.58 78.61 15.90
C GLY A 52 -26.64 79.72 15.76
N GLU A 53 -27.60 79.74 16.67
CA GLU A 53 -28.63 80.77 16.82
C GLU A 53 -28.07 82.08 17.42
N LYS A 54 -28.43 83.24 16.84
CA LYS A 54 -28.85 84.42 17.62
C LYS A 54 -29.65 85.44 16.80
N LEU A 55 -30.77 85.87 17.39
CA LEU A 55 -31.76 86.82 16.86
C LEU A 55 -31.27 88.27 16.69
N GLY A 56 -31.79 88.94 15.66
CA GLY A 56 -31.91 90.39 15.49
C GLY A 56 -32.89 90.73 14.35
N PRO A 57 -33.72 91.79 14.42
CA PRO A 57 -35.05 91.79 13.80
C PRO A 57 -35.11 92.34 12.36
N ASN A 58 -35.94 91.68 11.56
CA ASN A 58 -36.67 92.13 10.36
C ASN A 58 -36.15 93.36 9.58
N PHE A 59 -35.52 93.07 8.44
CA PHE A 59 -35.81 93.78 7.20
C PHE A 59 -36.20 92.75 6.14
N HIS A 60 -37.33 92.99 5.49
CA HIS A 60 -37.83 92.21 4.36
C HIS A 60 -36.81 92.24 3.21
N GLN A 61 -35.86 91.32 3.21
CA GLN A 61 -35.09 91.00 2.02
C GLN A 61 -35.77 89.80 1.38
N GLN A 62 -36.55 90.10 0.34
CA GLN A 62 -37.09 89.15 -0.61
C GLN A 62 -35.91 88.26 -1.06
N SER A 63 -35.78 87.07 -0.49
CA SER A 63 -34.79 86.10 -0.92
C SER A 63 -35.16 85.72 -2.35
N ALA A 64 -34.37 86.22 -3.31
CA ALA A 64 -34.50 85.85 -4.71
C ALA A 64 -34.55 84.32 -4.81
N PRO A 65 -35.38 83.73 -5.69
CA PRO A 65 -35.39 82.30 -5.89
C PRO A 65 -33.96 81.88 -6.28
N THR A 66 -33.28 81.16 -5.39
CA THR A 66 -32.04 80.48 -5.76
C THR A 66 -32.44 79.42 -6.78
N MET A 67 -32.40 79.78 -8.06
CA MET A 67 -32.66 78.84 -9.14
C MET A 67 -31.58 77.76 -9.06
N SER A 68 -31.99 76.57 -8.63
CA SER A 68 -31.14 75.38 -8.65
C SER A 68 -30.74 75.12 -10.10
N ILE A 69 -29.46 75.33 -10.41
CA ILE A 69 -28.91 75.02 -11.72
C ILE A 69 -28.85 73.50 -11.80
N PHE A 70 -29.80 72.90 -12.52
CA PHE A 70 -29.81 71.47 -12.79
C PHE A 70 -28.54 71.10 -13.56
N ASP A 71 -27.63 70.37 -12.90
CA ASP A 71 -26.45 69.81 -13.57
C ASP A 71 -26.82 68.52 -14.30
N GLY A 72 -27.32 68.70 -15.52
CA GLY A 72 -27.66 67.59 -16.40
C GLY A 72 -26.48 66.66 -16.71
N ARG A 73 -25.22 67.12 -16.56
CA ARG A 73 -24.06 66.25 -16.80
C ARG A 73 -23.97 65.15 -15.75
N ILE A 74 -24.22 65.49 -14.49
CA ILE A 74 -24.21 64.51 -13.39
C ILE A 74 -25.28 63.45 -13.61
N VAL A 75 -26.49 63.86 -14.00
CA VAL A 75 -27.58 62.91 -14.27
C VAL A 75 -27.25 61.97 -15.43
N VAL A 76 -26.71 62.50 -16.53
CA VAL A 76 -26.29 61.68 -17.69
C VAL A 76 -25.15 60.73 -17.33
N LEU A 77 -24.17 61.17 -16.55
CA LEU A 77 -23.07 60.33 -16.09
C LEU A 77 -23.55 59.19 -15.16
N THR A 78 -24.46 59.49 -14.23
CA THR A 78 -25.05 58.49 -13.34
C THR A 78 -25.81 57.43 -14.13
N LEU A 79 -26.68 57.84 -15.06
CA LEU A 79 -27.43 56.90 -15.91
C LEU A 79 -26.50 56.00 -16.75
N ARG A 80 -25.41 56.56 -17.30
CA ARG A 80 -24.41 55.78 -18.05
C ARG A 80 -23.69 54.78 -17.14
N LYS A 81 -23.31 55.20 -15.93
CA LYS A 81 -22.65 54.33 -14.95
C LYS A 81 -23.56 53.16 -14.55
N ASP A 82 -24.82 53.44 -14.24
CA ASP A 82 -25.78 52.40 -13.82
C ASP A 82 -26.04 51.38 -14.94
N PHE A 83 -26.14 51.86 -16.19
CA PHE A 83 -26.25 50.99 -17.36
C PHE A 83 -25.04 50.05 -17.51
N ILE A 84 -23.80 50.59 -17.41
CA ILE A 84 -22.58 49.78 -17.52
C ILE A 84 -22.50 48.74 -16.40
N LEU A 85 -22.80 49.13 -15.15
CA LEU A 85 -22.79 48.20 -14.00
C LEU A 85 -23.82 47.08 -14.17
N ASN A 86 -25.01 47.40 -14.67
CA ASN A 86 -26.04 46.41 -14.93
C ASN A 86 -25.65 45.45 -16.06
N ALA A 87 -25.07 45.96 -17.16
CA ALA A 87 -24.59 45.14 -18.25
C ALA A 87 -23.45 44.20 -17.81
N TRP A 88 -22.52 44.71 -16.99
CA TRP A 88 -21.45 43.91 -16.38
C TRP A 88 -22.01 42.80 -15.47
N ALA A 89 -22.98 43.11 -14.62
CA ALA A 89 -23.61 42.12 -13.75
C ALA A 89 -24.28 40.99 -14.56
N LYS A 90 -24.92 41.31 -15.69
CA LYS A 90 -25.51 40.32 -16.60
C LYS A 90 -24.44 39.45 -17.26
N ILE A 91 -23.36 40.05 -17.76
CA ILE A 91 -22.23 39.30 -18.34
C ILE A 91 -21.63 38.38 -17.29
N HIS A 92 -21.37 38.88 -16.08
CA HIS A 92 -20.81 38.10 -14.98
C HIS A 92 -21.71 36.91 -14.61
N ALA A 93 -23.01 37.13 -14.42
CA ALA A 93 -23.95 36.05 -14.10
C ALA A 93 -23.96 34.96 -15.19
N LYS A 94 -23.91 35.37 -16.47
CA LYS A 94 -23.86 34.42 -17.58
C LYS A 94 -22.51 33.66 -17.64
N LEU A 95 -21.40 34.32 -17.32
CA LEU A 95 -20.08 33.68 -17.22
C LEU A 95 -19.96 32.76 -16.01
N GLU A 96 -20.68 33.02 -14.92
CA GLU A 96 -20.71 32.16 -13.74
C GLU A 96 -21.40 30.81 -14.04
N ASP A 97 -22.38 30.83 -14.94
CA ASP A 97 -23.06 29.64 -15.47
C ASP A 97 -22.29 28.99 -16.65
N LEU A 98 -21.05 29.41 -16.94
CA LEU A 98 -20.25 28.85 -18.02
C LEU A 98 -19.88 27.40 -17.72
N THR A 99 -20.20 26.53 -18.67
CA THR A 99 -19.76 25.13 -18.73
C THR A 99 -19.06 24.89 -20.06
N ALA A 100 -18.28 23.82 -20.16
CA ALA A 100 -17.64 23.45 -21.42
C ALA A 100 -18.67 23.27 -22.56
N ASP A 101 -19.88 22.81 -22.23
CA ASP A 101 -20.90 22.46 -23.22
C ASP A 101 -21.73 23.65 -23.72
N ASN A 102 -21.68 24.81 -23.04
CA ASN A 102 -22.51 25.98 -23.39
C ASN A 102 -21.71 27.21 -23.86
N ALA A 103 -20.39 27.09 -24.05
CA ALA A 103 -19.50 28.21 -24.40
C ALA A 103 -19.95 28.97 -25.66
N SER A 104 -20.36 28.28 -26.73
CA SER A 104 -20.82 28.92 -27.98
C SER A 104 -22.15 29.66 -27.81
N SER A 105 -23.08 29.10 -27.04
CA SER A 105 -24.36 29.77 -26.72
C SER A 105 -24.11 31.03 -25.90
N LEU A 106 -23.21 30.91 -24.92
CA LEU A 106 -22.82 32.00 -24.04
C LEU A 106 -22.12 33.13 -24.81
N GLN A 107 -21.24 32.78 -25.75
CA GLN A 107 -20.58 33.74 -26.64
C GLN A 107 -21.60 34.61 -27.39
N PHE A 108 -22.63 33.98 -27.97
CA PHE A 108 -23.68 34.70 -28.67
C PHE A 108 -24.47 35.61 -27.73
N GLU A 109 -24.85 35.13 -26.54
CA GLU A 109 -25.59 35.92 -25.55
C GLU A 109 -24.80 37.13 -25.03
N ILE A 110 -23.50 36.96 -24.80
CA ILE A 110 -22.61 38.05 -24.35
C ILE A 110 -22.38 39.04 -25.49
N GLN A 111 -22.24 38.57 -26.74
CA GLN A 111 -22.12 39.44 -27.91
C GLN A 111 -23.31 40.40 -28.04
N VAL A 112 -24.54 39.93 -27.82
CA VAL A 112 -25.75 40.77 -27.83
C VAL A 112 -25.68 41.89 -26.78
N ILE A 113 -25.17 41.59 -25.58
CA ILE A 113 -25.02 42.59 -24.51
C ILE A 113 -23.95 43.63 -24.89
N LEU A 114 -22.84 43.19 -25.49
CA LEU A 114 -21.78 44.09 -25.95
C LEU A 114 -22.28 45.03 -27.06
N GLU A 115 -23.07 44.54 -28.00
CA GLU A 115 -23.68 45.38 -29.05
C GLU A 115 -24.62 46.45 -28.46
N GLU A 116 -25.40 46.10 -27.43
CA GLU A 116 -26.22 47.06 -26.70
C GLU A 116 -25.37 48.14 -26.01
N MET A 117 -24.23 47.75 -25.42
CA MET A 117 -23.30 48.66 -24.75
C MET A 117 -22.59 49.61 -25.74
N ASP A 118 -22.18 49.10 -26.89
CA ASP A 118 -21.54 49.86 -27.97
C ASP A 118 -22.44 51.00 -28.46
N GLY A 119 -23.74 50.72 -28.60
CA GLY A 119 -24.76 51.69 -29.00
C GLY A 119 -24.98 52.85 -28.02
N LYS A 120 -24.42 52.80 -26.81
CA LYS A 120 -24.49 53.88 -25.81
C LYS A 120 -23.33 54.87 -25.87
N GLY A 121 -22.41 54.70 -26.83
CA GLY A 121 -21.25 55.58 -27.00
C GLY A 121 -20.19 55.40 -25.91
N VAL A 122 -20.11 54.21 -25.33
CA VAL A 122 -19.04 53.79 -24.40
C VAL A 122 -18.03 52.99 -25.22
N ASP A 123 -16.74 53.34 -25.11
CA ASP A 123 -15.69 52.52 -25.73
C ASP A 123 -15.54 51.22 -24.93
N ILE A 124 -15.95 50.13 -25.55
CA ILE A 124 -15.90 48.77 -25.00
C ILE A 124 -14.92 47.87 -25.77
N SER A 125 -14.09 48.44 -26.64
CA SER A 125 -13.12 47.67 -27.44
C SER A 125 -12.23 46.76 -26.56
N PRO A 126 -11.67 47.24 -25.43
CA PRO A 126 -10.86 46.38 -24.55
C PRO A 126 -11.62 45.18 -23.97
N LEU A 127 -12.92 45.34 -23.73
CA LEU A 127 -13.77 44.26 -23.21
C LEU A 127 -14.11 43.25 -24.30
N LYS A 128 -14.41 43.71 -25.52
CA LYS A 128 -14.62 42.86 -26.70
C LYS A 128 -13.39 42.00 -26.97
N ASP A 129 -12.20 42.59 -26.99
CA ASP A 129 -10.94 41.88 -27.24
C ASP A 129 -10.64 40.82 -26.18
N LEU A 130 -10.88 41.15 -24.90
CA LEU A 130 -10.72 40.21 -23.79
C LEU A 130 -11.66 39.01 -23.90
N LEU A 131 -12.94 39.26 -24.16
CA LEU A 131 -13.93 38.20 -24.26
C LEU A 131 -13.70 37.32 -25.49
N THR A 132 -13.34 37.91 -26.64
CA THR A 132 -12.92 37.14 -27.82
C THR A 132 -11.74 36.21 -27.49
N SER A 133 -10.70 36.76 -26.86
CA SER A 133 -9.52 35.97 -26.46
C SER A 133 -9.89 34.82 -25.50
N LEU A 134 -10.83 35.05 -24.58
CA LEU A 134 -11.33 34.03 -23.65
C LEU A 134 -12.05 32.90 -24.39
N PHE A 135 -12.93 33.21 -25.34
CA PHE A 135 -13.66 32.20 -26.12
C PHE A 135 -12.75 31.42 -27.08
N GLU A 136 -11.75 32.08 -27.68
CA GLU A 136 -10.72 31.41 -28.47
C GLU A 136 -9.93 30.41 -27.62
N LEU A 137 -9.54 30.81 -26.41
CA LEU A 137 -8.84 29.92 -25.48
C LEU A 137 -9.71 28.73 -25.05
N ALA A 138 -10.99 28.95 -24.75
CA ALA A 138 -11.93 27.88 -24.41
C ALA A 138 -12.05 26.87 -25.57
N THR A 139 -12.23 27.36 -26.79
CA THR A 139 -12.32 26.52 -28.00
C THR A 139 -11.03 25.71 -28.22
N SER A 140 -9.86 26.36 -28.06
CA SER A 140 -8.57 25.68 -28.19
C SER A 140 -8.38 24.59 -27.13
N TYR A 141 -8.84 24.84 -25.90
CA TYR A 141 -8.76 23.86 -24.81
C TYR A 141 -9.65 22.65 -25.11
N ASP A 142 -10.89 22.85 -25.54
CA ASP A 142 -11.81 21.76 -25.87
C ASP A 142 -11.30 20.91 -27.03
N GLN A 143 -10.72 21.53 -28.05
CA GLN A 143 -10.08 20.82 -29.16
C GLN A 143 -8.89 19.98 -28.69
N ALA A 144 -8.02 20.55 -27.84
CA ALA A 144 -6.87 19.84 -27.29
C ALA A 144 -7.31 18.66 -26.41
N ARG A 145 -8.34 18.86 -25.59
CA ARG A 145 -8.93 17.82 -24.74
C ARG A 145 -9.56 16.71 -25.56
N SER A 146 -10.31 17.03 -26.62
CA SER A 146 -10.88 16.03 -27.54
C SER A 146 -9.77 15.21 -28.21
N THR A 147 -8.75 15.89 -28.74
CA THR A 147 -7.60 15.23 -29.37
C THR A 147 -6.85 14.30 -28.41
N LEU A 148 -6.70 14.71 -27.15
CA LEU A 148 -6.11 13.87 -26.11
C LEU A 148 -6.99 12.64 -25.82
N SER A 149 -8.31 12.83 -25.72
CA SER A 149 -9.26 11.74 -25.50
C SER A 149 -9.17 10.68 -26.60
N ASP A 150 -9.10 11.09 -27.86
CA ASP A 150 -8.96 10.18 -29.00
C ASP A 150 -7.65 9.40 -28.92
N LYS A 151 -6.53 10.07 -28.63
CA LYS A 151 -5.22 9.42 -28.44
C LYS A 151 -5.22 8.41 -27.30
N VAL A 152 -5.87 8.72 -26.17
CA VAL A 152 -5.98 7.80 -25.02
C VAL A 152 -6.79 6.57 -25.42
N MET A 153 -7.90 6.77 -26.12
CA MET A 153 -8.73 5.67 -26.63
C MET A 153 -7.96 4.79 -27.62
N ASP A 154 -7.15 5.37 -28.51
CA ASP A 154 -6.30 4.63 -29.45
C ASP A 154 -5.23 3.80 -28.73
N VAL A 155 -4.60 4.36 -27.69
CA VAL A 155 -3.63 3.63 -26.86
C VAL A 155 -4.30 2.47 -26.12
N GLU A 156 -5.46 2.68 -25.51
CA GLU A 156 -6.21 1.64 -24.78
C GLU A 156 -6.67 0.51 -25.70
N LYS A 157 -7.04 0.84 -26.95
CA LYS A 157 -7.40 -0.14 -27.98
C LYS A 157 -6.20 -0.76 -28.68
N SER A 158 -5.00 -0.24 -28.46
CA SER A 158 -3.80 -0.77 -29.11
C SER A 158 -3.55 -2.21 -28.65
N GLU A 159 -3.19 -3.05 -29.61
CA GLU A 159 -2.86 -4.45 -29.35
C GLU A 159 -1.75 -4.60 -28.30
N SER A 160 -0.76 -3.69 -28.32
CA SER A 160 0.34 -3.69 -27.34
C SER A 160 -0.15 -3.50 -25.90
N PHE A 161 -1.13 -2.62 -25.67
CA PHE A 161 -1.69 -2.38 -24.34
C PHE A 161 -2.52 -3.57 -23.87
N LEU A 162 -3.36 -4.14 -24.76
CA LEU A 162 -4.17 -5.32 -24.46
C LEU A 162 -3.29 -6.54 -24.14
N ASN A 163 -2.24 -6.78 -24.93
CA ASN A 163 -1.30 -7.87 -24.70
C ASN A 163 -0.55 -7.69 -23.37
N ALA A 164 -0.12 -6.48 -23.03
CA ALA A 164 0.52 -6.19 -21.75
C ALA A 164 -0.43 -6.42 -20.57
N LYS A 165 -1.71 -6.04 -20.72
CA LYS A 165 -2.76 -6.28 -19.73
C LYS A 165 -3.03 -7.76 -19.52
N GLU A 166 -3.20 -8.54 -20.60
CA GLU A 166 -3.39 -9.99 -20.53
C GLU A 166 -2.19 -10.70 -19.89
N TYR A 167 -0.96 -10.29 -20.24
CA TYR A 167 0.24 -10.82 -19.63
C TYR A 167 0.29 -10.54 -18.12
N LEU A 168 -0.08 -9.33 -17.70
CA LEU A 168 -0.16 -8.98 -16.29
C LEU A 168 -1.17 -9.87 -15.55
N ASP A 169 -2.35 -10.10 -16.12
CA ASP A 169 -3.38 -10.96 -15.55
C ASP A 169 -2.86 -12.41 -15.38
N LEU A 170 -2.18 -12.94 -16.40
CA LEU A 170 -1.57 -14.28 -16.34
C LEU A 170 -0.51 -14.39 -15.23
N VAL A 171 0.36 -13.38 -15.11
CA VAL A 171 1.40 -13.32 -14.07
C VAL A 171 0.78 -13.28 -12.66
N LEU A 172 -0.33 -12.55 -12.49
CA LEU A 172 -1.03 -12.50 -11.20
C LEU A 172 -1.64 -13.85 -10.82
N ILE A 173 -2.23 -14.57 -11.77
CA ILE A 173 -2.76 -15.93 -11.55
C ILE A 173 -1.64 -16.89 -11.16
N GLU A 174 -0.55 -16.94 -11.95
CA GLU A 174 0.59 -17.83 -11.69
C GLU A 174 1.22 -17.55 -10.32
N LYS A 175 1.34 -16.27 -9.95
CA LYS A 175 1.82 -15.88 -8.62
C LYS A 175 0.90 -16.39 -7.50
N GLY A 176 -0.41 -16.29 -7.68
CA GLY A 176 -1.40 -16.81 -6.73
C GLY A 176 -1.23 -18.32 -6.50
N GLU A 177 -1.14 -19.11 -7.57
CA GLU A 177 -0.93 -20.55 -7.49
C GLU A 177 0.38 -20.92 -6.77
N LYS A 178 1.46 -20.20 -7.07
CA LYS A 178 2.75 -20.40 -6.40
C LYS A 178 2.68 -20.10 -4.90
N VAL A 179 1.95 -19.06 -4.49
CA VAL A 179 1.76 -18.71 -3.08
C VAL A 179 1.00 -19.80 -2.34
N GLU A 180 -0.09 -20.32 -2.91
CA GLU A 180 -0.86 -21.42 -2.31
C GLU A 180 -0.01 -22.69 -2.15
N LYS A 181 0.76 -23.06 -3.18
CA LYS A 181 1.68 -24.20 -3.12
C LYS A 181 2.76 -24.02 -2.06
N LEU A 182 3.32 -22.82 -1.93
CA LEU A 182 4.31 -22.49 -0.91
C LEU A 182 3.71 -22.59 0.49
N SER A 183 2.47 -22.12 0.67
CA SER A 183 1.72 -22.22 1.93
C SER A 183 1.52 -23.69 2.34
N ALA A 184 1.02 -24.53 1.44
CA ALA A 184 0.83 -25.96 1.68
C ALA A 184 2.16 -26.67 2.04
N THR A 185 3.24 -26.34 1.33
CA THR A 185 4.57 -26.90 1.60
C THR A 185 5.10 -26.46 2.96
N SER A 186 4.92 -25.19 3.33
CA SER A 186 5.31 -24.64 4.63
C SER A 186 4.56 -25.32 5.78
N GLN A 187 3.26 -25.54 5.61
CA GLN A 187 2.44 -26.26 6.59
C GLN A 187 2.90 -27.71 6.76
N SER A 188 3.14 -28.42 5.66
CA SER A 188 3.68 -29.79 5.71
C SER A 188 5.06 -29.85 6.39
N LEU A 189 5.94 -28.88 6.12
CA LEU A 189 7.25 -28.78 6.77
C LEU A 189 7.11 -28.57 8.29
N LYS A 190 6.15 -27.74 8.73
CA LYS A 190 5.87 -27.52 10.15
C LYS A 190 5.45 -28.83 10.83
N GLU A 191 4.55 -29.59 10.21
CA GLU A 191 4.11 -30.90 10.72
C GLU A 191 5.26 -31.92 10.78
N ALA A 192 6.09 -31.99 9.73
CA ALA A 192 7.26 -32.85 9.71
C ALA A 192 8.26 -32.50 10.83
N LYS A 193 8.47 -31.21 11.09
CA LYS A 193 9.34 -30.73 12.17
C LYS A 193 8.83 -31.17 13.55
N GLU A 194 7.53 -31.15 13.78
CA GLU A 194 6.94 -31.65 15.03
C GLU A 194 7.10 -33.17 15.18
N LYS A 195 6.87 -33.95 14.12
CA LYS A 195 7.13 -35.41 14.14
C LYS A 195 8.60 -35.73 14.44
N VAL A 196 9.54 -34.98 13.88
CA VAL A 196 10.98 -35.13 14.17
C VAL A 196 11.29 -34.85 15.65
N LYS A 197 10.64 -33.85 16.27
CA LYS A 197 10.81 -33.58 17.70
C LYS A 197 10.30 -34.76 18.55
N GLN A 198 9.14 -35.32 18.22
CA GLN A 198 8.58 -36.49 18.91
C GLN A 198 9.49 -37.71 18.81
N LEU A 199 9.99 -38.02 17.61
CA LEU A 199 10.93 -39.13 17.40
C LEU A 199 12.24 -38.93 18.18
N ARG A 200 12.74 -37.69 18.26
CA ARG A 200 13.94 -37.37 19.06
C ARG A 200 13.70 -37.60 20.55
N ALA A 201 12.52 -37.26 21.06
CA ALA A 201 12.14 -37.53 22.45
C ALA A 201 12.05 -39.05 22.71
N LEU A 202 11.37 -39.79 21.84
CA LEU A 202 11.25 -41.26 21.95
C LEU A 202 12.61 -41.94 21.93
N ARG A 203 13.52 -41.53 21.04
CA ARG A 203 14.90 -42.04 21.01
C ARG A 203 15.62 -41.83 22.34
N GLY A 204 15.38 -40.72 23.03
CA GLY A 204 15.94 -40.47 24.36
C GLY A 204 15.43 -41.45 25.41
N VAL A 205 14.12 -41.75 25.38
CA VAL A 205 13.50 -42.74 26.28
C VAL A 205 14.07 -44.14 26.03
N VAL A 206 14.06 -44.59 24.78
CA VAL A 206 14.58 -45.91 24.39
C VAL A 206 16.06 -46.06 24.78
N LYS A 207 16.87 -45.01 24.61
CA LYS A 207 18.28 -45.05 25.01
C LYS A 207 18.43 -45.28 26.53
N LYS A 208 17.64 -44.60 27.35
CA LYS A 208 17.66 -44.76 28.80
C LYS A 208 17.21 -46.16 29.23
N GLU A 209 16.14 -46.68 28.63
CA GLU A 209 15.67 -48.05 28.90
C GLU A 209 16.71 -49.10 28.50
N TYR A 210 17.42 -48.89 27.38
CA TYR A 210 18.51 -49.77 26.96
C TYR A 210 19.66 -49.77 27.98
N GLU A 211 20.11 -48.60 28.43
CA GLU A 211 21.16 -48.48 29.47
C GLU A 211 20.73 -49.18 30.78
N GLU A 212 19.45 -49.08 31.16
CA GLU A 212 18.89 -49.79 32.32
C GLU A 212 18.90 -51.31 32.12
N ILE A 213 18.41 -51.82 30.99
CA ILE A 213 18.39 -53.25 30.66
C ILE A 213 19.82 -53.80 30.63
N GLU A 214 20.75 -53.11 29.98
CA GLU A 214 22.16 -53.49 29.90
C GLU A 214 22.76 -53.64 31.32
N SER A 215 22.52 -52.69 32.22
CA SER A 215 22.98 -52.79 33.61
C SER A 215 22.38 -53.99 34.37
N ARG A 216 21.10 -54.29 34.15
CA ARG A 216 20.41 -55.43 34.76
C ARG A 216 20.96 -56.75 34.23
N VAL A 217 21.25 -56.83 32.94
CA VAL A 217 21.85 -58.01 32.30
C VAL A 217 23.25 -58.23 32.86
N SER A 218 24.11 -57.21 32.92
CA SER A 218 25.46 -57.34 33.51
C SER A 218 25.43 -57.80 34.96
N SER A 219 24.51 -57.26 35.78
CA SER A 219 24.33 -57.70 37.17
C SER A 219 23.88 -59.16 37.26
N ALA A 220 22.93 -59.59 36.43
CA ALA A 220 22.46 -60.97 36.41
C ALA A 220 23.55 -61.96 35.93
N GLU A 221 24.35 -61.58 34.92
CA GLU A 221 25.50 -62.37 34.46
C GLU A 221 26.56 -62.53 35.56
N GLU A 222 26.83 -61.47 36.34
CA GLU A 222 27.76 -61.53 37.47
C GLU A 222 27.26 -62.47 38.58
N GLU A 223 25.99 -62.35 38.98
CA GLU A 223 25.36 -63.27 39.94
C GLU A 223 25.38 -64.72 39.45
N TYR A 224 25.09 -64.94 38.16
CA TYR A 224 25.16 -66.28 37.55
C TYR A 224 26.58 -66.87 37.64
N ARG A 225 27.62 -66.08 37.31
CA ARG A 225 29.02 -66.53 37.47
C ARG A 225 29.33 -66.91 38.90
N ARG A 226 28.94 -66.08 39.87
CA ARG A 226 29.15 -66.37 41.30
C ARG A 226 28.48 -67.69 41.73
N CYS A 227 27.25 -67.94 41.29
CA CYS A 227 26.55 -69.20 41.56
C CYS A 227 27.25 -70.40 40.91
N SER A 228 27.71 -70.26 39.65
CA SER A 228 28.45 -71.31 38.95
C SER A 228 29.77 -71.66 39.65
N ASP A 229 30.48 -70.66 40.16
CA ASP A 229 31.74 -70.87 40.90
C ASP A 229 31.49 -71.57 42.25
N VAL A 230 30.41 -71.22 42.96
CA VAL A 230 30.01 -71.89 44.22
C VAL A 230 29.60 -73.36 43.98
N SER A 231 28.92 -73.67 42.87
CA SER A 231 28.61 -75.06 42.50
C SER A 231 29.85 -75.88 42.08
N LEU A 232 30.96 -75.24 41.75
CA LEU A 232 32.25 -75.90 41.48
C LEU A 232 33.10 -76.09 42.75
N ALA A 233 32.81 -75.35 43.83
CA ALA A 233 33.52 -75.45 45.11
C ALA A 233 33.17 -76.71 45.93
N THR A 234 32.24 -77.55 45.48
CA THR A 234 31.84 -78.79 46.16
C THR A 234 32.57 -80.03 45.65
N ALA A 235 33.75 -79.88 45.03
CA ALA A 235 34.62 -81.03 44.76
C ALA A 235 35.17 -81.64 46.07
N ASP A 236 35.51 -80.80 47.06
CA ASP A 236 35.93 -81.24 48.39
C ASP A 236 34.75 -81.83 49.19
N ASP A 237 33.55 -81.22 49.08
CA ASP A 237 32.34 -81.76 49.69
C ASP A 237 31.92 -83.10 49.04
N LEU A 238 32.09 -83.25 47.71
CA LEU A 238 31.85 -84.51 47.01
C LEU A 238 32.88 -85.57 47.40
N ALA A 239 34.15 -85.20 47.54
CA ALA A 239 35.21 -86.11 47.99
C ALA A 239 34.99 -86.56 49.45
N ASP A 240 34.52 -85.69 50.33
CA ASP A 240 34.14 -86.03 51.71
C ASP A 240 32.94 -86.97 51.76
N VAL A 241 31.92 -86.75 50.91
CA VAL A 241 30.78 -87.67 50.76
C VAL A 241 31.23 -89.03 50.20
N GLU A 242 32.09 -89.05 49.20
CA GLU A 242 32.66 -90.27 48.63
C GLU A 242 33.47 -91.06 49.68
N MET A 243 34.31 -90.38 50.46
CA MET A 243 35.09 -90.98 51.55
C MET A 243 34.19 -91.57 52.65
N LYS A 244 33.16 -90.83 53.06
CA LYS A 244 32.17 -91.30 54.05
C LYS A 244 31.40 -92.52 53.52
N ASN A 245 31.06 -92.55 52.24
CA ASN A 245 30.40 -93.68 51.60
C ASN A 245 31.30 -94.92 51.61
N GLN A 246 32.58 -94.78 51.24
CA GLN A 246 33.56 -95.87 51.30
C GLN A 246 33.75 -96.41 52.74
N HIS A 247 33.79 -95.53 53.74
CA HIS A 247 33.89 -95.93 55.15
C HIS A 247 32.65 -96.70 55.62
N LEU A 248 31.46 -96.26 55.23
CA LEU A 248 30.21 -96.96 55.49
C LEU A 248 30.18 -98.35 54.85
N GLU A 249 30.62 -98.47 53.59
CA GLU A 249 30.68 -99.75 52.88
C GLU A 249 31.68 -100.72 53.54
N ALA A 250 32.82 -100.22 54.02
CA ALA A 250 33.78 -101.01 54.79
C ALA A 250 33.18 -101.49 56.12
N THR A 251 32.52 -100.60 56.86
CA THR A 251 31.85 -100.94 58.13
C THR A 251 30.74 -101.98 57.93
N LEU A 252 30.01 -101.91 56.82
CA LEU A 252 29.02 -102.90 56.43
C LEU A 252 29.64 -104.28 56.16
N LYS A 253 30.77 -104.33 55.44
CA LYS A 253 31.51 -105.59 55.20
C LYS A 253 32.03 -106.20 56.49
N ASP A 254 32.56 -105.38 57.42
CA ASP A 254 33.01 -105.86 58.73
C ASP A 254 31.85 -106.40 59.57
N LEU A 255 30.68 -105.74 59.55
CA LEU A 255 29.48 -106.21 60.23
C LEU A 255 28.97 -107.55 59.67
N VAL A 256 28.99 -107.70 58.34
CA VAL A 256 28.62 -108.95 57.65
C VAL A 256 29.61 -110.07 58.02
N ASN A 257 30.91 -109.78 58.06
CA ASN A 257 31.93 -110.75 58.46
C ASN A 257 31.83 -111.13 59.95
N TYR A 258 31.49 -110.18 60.83
CA TYR A 258 31.26 -110.46 62.26
C TYR A 258 30.04 -111.36 62.49
N ASN A 259 28.96 -111.15 61.72
CA ASN A 259 27.78 -112.03 61.74
C ASN A 259 28.04 -113.43 61.17
N LEU A 260 29.01 -113.59 60.25
CA LEU A 260 29.42 -114.88 59.69
C LEU A 260 30.47 -115.63 60.55
N GLY A 261 31.08 -114.95 61.52
CA GLY A 261 32.03 -115.55 62.48
C GLY A 261 31.39 -116.00 63.80
N LEU A 262 30.06 -115.89 63.93
CA LEU A 262 29.27 -116.26 65.11
C LEU A 262 28.36 -117.49 64.89
N ASP A 263 28.52 -118.21 63.76
CA ASP A 263 27.96 -119.56 63.55
C ASP A 263 28.96 -120.65 64.00
#